data_AF-A0A349YG91-F1
#
_entry.id   AF-A0A349YG91-F1
#
_cell.length_a   1.000
_cell.length_b   1.000
_cell.length_c   1.000
_cell.angle_alpha   90.00
_cell.angle_beta   90.00
_cell.angle_gamma   90.00
#
_symmetry.space_group_name_H-M   'P 1'
#
loop_
_entity.id
_entity.type
_entity.pdbx_description
1 polymer ?
#
loop_
_entity_poly.entity_id
_entity_poly.type
_entity_poly.pdbx_seq_one_letter_code
_entity_poly.pdbx_strand_id
1 'polypeptide(L)'
;MRFIISAPVEKPNVFQVSKVETVPMFGLKRLTFSQDKFDPYTDGRDNVEYAQGDIFAMYADLFDNEVPTDTPMHTETEKEMDTVHCDLICNANKIKIGGSYKLITAKYFDSSGHEITDEFIPYLAKSSWTCYVKNNRHEQPDEVDITDNSDLITWLEQNDNNKIKIKFADNKEYLTKILVVKCSINKDGRNIVGEIQLQISSVL
;
A
#
# COMPACT_ATOMS: atom_id res chain seq x y z
N MET A 1 -3.58 -6.08 -15.42
CA MET A 1 -4.92 -6.46 -15.92
C MET A 1 -5.10 -7.97 -15.84
N ARG A 2 -5.89 -8.41 -14.86
CA ARG A 2 -6.35 -9.79 -14.71
C ARG A 2 -7.79 -9.91 -15.21
N PHE A 3 -8.19 -11.10 -15.62
CA PHE A 3 -9.57 -11.40 -15.98
C PHE A 3 -9.91 -12.85 -15.62
N ILE A 4 -11.17 -13.12 -15.32
CA ILE A 4 -11.64 -14.41 -14.83
C ILE A 4 -12.47 -15.09 -15.93
N ILE A 5 -12.04 -16.27 -16.37
CA ILE A 5 -12.71 -17.06 -17.42
C ILE A 5 -13.07 -18.43 -16.85
N SER A 6 -14.25 -18.56 -16.24
CA SER A 6 -14.99 -19.83 -16.03
C SER A 6 -15.98 -19.71 -14.86
N ALA A 7 -17.05 -18.92 -14.98
CA ALA A 7 -18.20 -19.11 -14.10
C ALA A 7 -19.12 -20.22 -14.68
N PRO A 8 -19.62 -21.20 -13.89
CA PRO A 8 -19.48 -21.39 -12.44
C PRO A 8 -18.72 -22.69 -12.09
N VAL A 9 -17.45 -22.58 -11.67
CA VAL A 9 -16.69 -23.67 -11.05
C VAL A 9 -16.18 -23.26 -9.67
N GLU A 10 -15.93 -24.22 -8.78
CA GLU A 10 -15.49 -23.98 -7.39
C GLU A 10 -14.21 -23.13 -7.30
N LYS A 11 -13.29 -23.34 -8.26
CA LYS A 11 -12.03 -22.59 -8.39
C LYS A 11 -11.98 -21.92 -9.76
N PRO A 12 -12.32 -20.62 -9.88
CA PRO A 12 -12.31 -19.90 -11.14
C PRO A 12 -10.90 -19.90 -11.76
N ASN A 13 -10.82 -20.01 -13.08
CA ASN A 13 -9.56 -19.75 -13.77
C ASN A 13 -9.37 -18.25 -13.92
N VAL A 14 -8.29 -17.73 -13.35
CA VAL A 14 -7.86 -16.36 -13.55
C VAL A 14 -6.68 -16.35 -14.50
N PHE A 15 -6.62 -15.34 -15.35
CA PHE A 15 -5.52 -15.11 -16.26
C PHE A 15 -5.05 -13.66 -16.14
N GLN A 16 -3.75 -13.46 -16.28
CA GLN A 16 -3.14 -12.14 -16.36
C GLN A 16 -2.57 -11.94 -17.76
N VAL A 17 -2.76 -10.75 -18.32
CA VAL A 17 -2.06 -10.36 -19.55
C VAL A 17 -0.58 -10.16 -19.21
N SER A 18 0.28 -11.06 -19.69
CA SER A 18 1.72 -11.00 -19.46
C SER A 18 2.48 -10.26 -20.56
N LYS A 19 1.90 -10.15 -21.76
CA LYS A 19 2.52 -9.44 -22.89
C LYS A 19 1.48 -8.91 -23.86
N VAL A 20 1.73 -7.71 -24.39
CA VAL A 20 0.96 -7.10 -25.48
C VAL A 20 1.90 -6.72 -26.60
N GLU A 21 1.72 -7.31 -27.78
CA GLU A 21 2.57 -7.04 -28.94
C GLU A 21 1.75 -6.54 -30.12
N THR A 22 2.31 -5.60 -30.88
CA THR A 22 1.71 -5.18 -32.15
C THR A 22 2.21 -6.12 -33.25
N VAL A 23 1.30 -6.77 -33.95
CA VAL A 23 1.66 -7.64 -35.07
C VAL A 23 1.92 -6.77 -36.31
N PRO A 24 2.92 -7.08 -37.15
CA PRO A 24 3.29 -6.25 -38.30
C PRO A 24 2.18 -6.04 -39.34
N MET A 25 1.13 -6.87 -39.34
CA MET A 25 -0.04 -6.69 -40.19
C MET A 25 -1.12 -5.90 -39.43
N PHE A 26 -1.32 -4.65 -39.85
CA PHE A 26 -2.44 -3.73 -39.58
C PHE A 26 -3.18 -3.91 -38.25
N GLY A 27 -2.75 -3.19 -37.21
CA GLY A 27 -3.56 -2.89 -36.02
C GLY A 27 -3.87 -4.08 -35.09
N LEU A 28 -3.49 -5.30 -35.46
CA LEU A 28 -3.71 -6.49 -34.63
C LEU A 28 -2.80 -6.47 -33.40
N LYS A 29 -3.40 -6.71 -32.23
CA LYS A 29 -2.68 -6.91 -30.97
C LYS A 29 -2.65 -8.39 -30.64
N ARG A 30 -1.45 -8.90 -30.36
CA ARG A 30 -1.25 -10.24 -29.80
C ARG A 30 -1.14 -10.10 -28.29
N LEU A 31 -2.04 -10.77 -27.57
CA LEU A 31 -2.01 -10.86 -26.12
C LEU A 31 -1.45 -12.23 -25.73
N THR A 32 -0.49 -12.23 -24.80
CA THR A 32 -0.04 -13.45 -24.12
C THR A 32 -0.64 -13.45 -22.72
N PHE A 33 -1.15 -14.60 -22.30
CA PHE A 33 -1.78 -14.78 -21.00
C PHE A 33 -0.98 -15.78 -20.18
N SER A 34 -0.75 -15.46 -18.91
CA SER A 34 -0.30 -16.40 -17.89
C SER A 34 -1.48 -16.80 -17.01
N GLN A 35 -1.51 -18.05 -16.56
CA GLN A 35 -2.49 -18.47 -15.56
C GLN A 35 -2.16 -17.80 -14.22
N ASP A 36 -3.20 -17.31 -13.56
CA ASP A 36 -3.14 -16.67 -12.26
C ASP A 36 -4.14 -17.35 -11.30
N LYS A 37 -4.13 -16.96 -10.02
CA LYS A 37 -4.99 -17.52 -8.98
C LYS A 37 -6.13 -16.56 -8.66
N PHE A 38 -7.32 -17.10 -8.40
CA PHE A 38 -8.42 -16.36 -7.81
C PHE A 38 -8.06 -15.95 -6.37
N ASP A 39 -8.13 -14.66 -6.08
CA ASP A 39 -7.94 -14.11 -4.73
C ASP A 39 -9.31 -13.72 -4.16
N PRO A 40 -9.84 -14.46 -3.18
CA PRO A 40 -11.17 -14.21 -2.63
C PRO A 40 -11.30 -12.88 -1.87
N TYR A 41 -10.19 -12.18 -1.62
CA TYR A 41 -10.20 -10.90 -0.92
C TYR A 41 -10.21 -9.71 -1.89
N THR A 42 -9.54 -9.81 -3.04
CA THR A 42 -9.48 -8.72 -4.04
C THR A 42 -10.41 -8.95 -5.23
N ASP A 43 -10.69 -10.21 -5.59
CA ASP A 43 -11.59 -10.55 -6.68
C ASP A 43 -13.04 -10.58 -6.17
N GLY A 44 -13.91 -9.83 -6.86
CA GLY A 44 -15.30 -9.65 -6.46
C GLY A 44 -16.27 -10.59 -7.17
N ARG A 45 -17.44 -10.79 -6.53
CA ARG A 45 -18.61 -11.45 -7.11
C ARG A 45 -19.82 -10.55 -6.94
N ASP A 46 -20.67 -10.48 -7.95
CA ASP A 46 -21.96 -9.81 -7.81
C ASP A 46 -22.92 -10.66 -6.95
N ASN A 47 -23.34 -10.12 -5.81
CA ASN A 47 -24.23 -10.81 -4.86
C ASN A 47 -25.72 -10.58 -5.18
N VAL A 48 -26.05 -9.62 -6.05
CA VAL A 48 -27.44 -9.28 -6.41
C VAL A 48 -28.04 -10.39 -7.27
N GLU A 49 -27.24 -10.94 -8.19
CA GLU A 49 -27.66 -12.01 -9.11
C GLU A 49 -27.71 -13.40 -8.45
N TYR A 50 -27.05 -13.58 -7.29
CA TYR A 50 -27.11 -14.81 -6.48
C TYR A 50 -28.55 -15.12 -6.02
N ALA A 51 -29.35 -14.09 -5.75
CA ALA A 51 -30.74 -14.23 -5.33
C ALA A 51 -31.67 -14.65 -6.47
N GLN A 52 -31.25 -14.51 -7.73
CA GLN A 52 -32.07 -14.70 -8.93
C GLN A 52 -31.68 -15.94 -9.76
N GLY A 53 -30.57 -16.61 -9.44
CA GLY A 53 -30.21 -17.90 -10.01
C GLY A 53 -29.61 -17.82 -11.44
N ASP A 54 -29.24 -16.63 -11.89
CA ASP A 54 -28.65 -16.39 -13.21
C ASP A 54 -27.16 -15.95 -13.13
N ILE A 55 -26.51 -16.00 -14.30
CA ILE A 55 -25.06 -15.96 -14.59
C ILE A 55 -24.24 -15.06 -13.66
N PHE A 56 -23.28 -15.66 -12.95
CA PHE A 56 -22.37 -15.01 -12.01
C PHE A 56 -21.41 -14.02 -12.69
N ALA A 57 -21.60 -12.71 -12.51
CA ALA A 57 -20.55 -11.72 -12.79
C ALA A 57 -19.43 -11.80 -11.73
N MET A 58 -18.20 -12.08 -12.18
CA MET A 58 -17.00 -12.02 -11.36
C MET A 58 -16.05 -10.96 -11.90
N TYR A 59 -15.44 -10.21 -10.99
CA TYR A 59 -14.58 -9.09 -11.30
C TYR A 59 -13.19 -9.36 -10.73
N ALA A 60 -12.18 -9.46 -11.60
CA ALA A 60 -10.80 -9.48 -11.12
C ALA A 60 -10.45 -8.10 -10.56
N ASP A 61 -9.67 -8.08 -9.48
CA ASP A 61 -9.13 -6.85 -8.89
C ASP A 61 -10.20 -5.83 -8.44
N LEU A 62 -11.45 -6.26 -8.17
CA LEU A 62 -12.56 -5.36 -7.79
C LEU A 62 -12.25 -4.54 -6.54
N PHE A 63 -11.52 -5.14 -5.61
CA PHE A 63 -11.10 -4.52 -4.36
C PHE A 63 -9.57 -4.41 -4.28
N ASP A 64 -8.85 -4.58 -5.40
CA ASP A 64 -7.40 -4.41 -5.41
C ASP A 64 -7.06 -2.92 -5.34
N ASN A 65 -6.16 -2.58 -4.42
CA ASN A 65 -5.74 -1.21 -4.17
C ASN A 65 -4.29 -1.10 -4.58
N GLU A 66 -4.03 -0.90 -5.87
CA GLU A 66 -2.69 -0.56 -6.33
C GLU A 66 -2.27 0.77 -5.68
N VAL A 67 -1.44 0.69 -4.64
CA VAL A 67 -0.72 1.84 -4.12
C VAL A 67 0.41 2.13 -5.11
N PRO A 68 0.49 3.34 -5.69
CA PRO A 68 1.57 3.71 -6.60
C PRO A 68 2.93 3.41 -5.98
N THR A 69 3.79 2.69 -6.71
CA THR A 69 5.09 2.21 -6.21
C THR A 69 6.13 3.33 -6.01
N ASP A 70 5.93 4.50 -6.61
CA ASP A 70 7.03 5.43 -6.91
C ASP A 70 6.85 6.85 -6.39
N THR A 71 6.01 7.12 -5.39
CA THR A 71 5.91 8.50 -4.88
C THR A 71 5.62 8.56 -3.38
N PRO A 72 6.57 9.05 -2.55
CA PRO A 72 6.26 9.44 -1.18
C PRO A 72 5.11 10.46 -1.22
N MET A 73 4.15 10.33 -0.30
CA MET A 73 3.05 11.28 -0.25
C MET A 73 3.50 12.51 0.52
N HIS A 74 3.71 13.61 -0.19
CA HIS A 74 3.80 14.93 0.42
C HIS A 74 2.39 15.39 0.80
N THR A 75 2.15 15.62 2.08
CA THR A 75 0.91 16.27 2.54
C THR A 75 0.92 17.72 2.03
N GLU A 76 -0.25 18.25 1.64
CA GLU A 76 -0.35 19.59 1.02
C GLU A 76 0.20 20.73 1.89
N THR A 77 0.37 20.48 3.20
CA THR A 77 1.04 21.40 4.14
C THR A 77 2.53 21.64 3.82
N GLU A 78 3.19 20.77 3.06
CA GLU A 78 4.60 20.93 2.64
C GLU A 78 4.77 21.76 1.36
N LYS A 79 3.69 22.17 0.68
CA LYS A 79 3.76 22.87 -0.62
C LYS A 79 4.01 24.37 -0.55
N GLU A 80 4.18 24.96 0.65
CA GLU A 80 4.71 26.31 0.74
C GLU A 80 6.24 26.28 0.59
N MET A 81 6.65 26.79 -0.57
CA MET A 81 8.01 26.88 -1.08
C MET A 81 9.02 27.33 0.00
N ASP A 82 10.19 26.70 0.01
CA ASP A 82 11.40 26.99 0.83
C ASP A 82 11.60 26.18 2.13
N THR A 83 11.10 24.93 2.18
CA THR A 83 11.21 24.09 3.38
C THR A 83 11.73 22.67 3.12
N VAL A 84 12.33 22.09 4.17
CA VAL A 84 12.80 20.70 4.23
C VAL A 84 11.61 19.75 4.12
N HIS A 85 11.73 18.67 3.34
CA HIS A 85 10.72 17.61 3.26
C HIS A 85 11.27 16.27 3.75
N CYS A 86 10.35 15.33 4.05
CA CYS A 86 10.67 13.99 4.53
C CYS A 86 10.07 12.91 3.62
N ASP A 87 10.93 12.05 3.07
CA ASP A 87 10.52 10.88 2.32
C ASP A 87 10.66 9.62 3.16
N LEU A 88 9.59 8.83 3.20
CA LEU A 88 9.64 7.48 3.75
C LEU A 88 9.88 6.48 2.64
N ILE A 89 10.94 5.69 2.79
CA ILE A 89 11.36 4.66 1.83
C ILE A 89 11.10 3.28 2.42
N CYS A 90 10.35 2.47 1.68
CA CYS A 90 10.21 1.04 1.93
C CYS A 90 10.48 0.28 0.63
N ASN A 91 11.08 -0.90 0.73
CA ASN A 91 11.37 -1.76 -0.42
C ASN A 91 10.14 -2.52 -0.95
N ALA A 92 8.94 -2.18 -0.47
CA ALA A 92 7.69 -2.79 -0.87
C ALA A 92 6.56 -1.76 -0.71
N ASN A 93 5.58 -1.82 -1.61
CA ASN A 93 4.30 -1.14 -1.49
C ASN A 93 3.23 -2.02 -0.80
N LYS A 94 3.60 -3.23 -0.36
CA LYS A 94 2.74 -4.21 0.31
C LYS A 94 3.31 -4.63 1.66
N ILE A 95 2.42 -4.77 2.64
CA ILE A 95 2.68 -5.41 3.92
C ILE A 95 1.81 -6.65 4.06
N LYS A 96 2.43 -7.79 4.36
CA LYS A 96 1.73 -9.06 4.47
C LYS A 96 1.15 -9.24 5.88
N ILE A 97 -0.13 -9.59 5.99
CA ILE A 97 -0.75 -9.95 7.27
C ILE A 97 -0.05 -11.16 7.89
N GLY A 98 0.27 -11.07 9.19
CA GLY A 98 1.05 -12.09 9.89
C GLY A 98 2.48 -12.31 9.33
N GLY A 99 2.94 -11.44 8.44
CA GLY A 99 4.18 -11.59 7.68
C GLY A 99 5.45 -11.30 8.46
N SER A 100 6.56 -11.13 7.72
CA SER A 100 7.82 -10.63 8.26
C SER A 100 7.79 -9.11 8.44
N TYR A 101 8.75 -8.59 9.19
CA TYR A 101 8.95 -7.15 9.33
C TYR A 101 9.29 -6.49 8.00
N LYS A 102 8.75 -5.29 7.79
CA LYS A 102 9.13 -4.35 6.73
C LYS A 102 9.99 -3.25 7.33
N LEU A 103 11.10 -2.92 6.66
CA LEU A 103 11.97 -1.82 7.05
C LEU A 103 11.50 -0.54 6.35
N ILE A 104 11.28 0.51 7.12
CA ILE A 104 10.99 1.85 6.63
C ILE A 104 12.14 2.77 7.05
N THR A 105 12.62 3.58 6.13
CA THR A 105 13.70 4.55 6.35
C THR A 105 13.17 5.95 6.06
N ALA A 106 13.31 6.87 7.01
CA ALA A 106 13.07 8.28 6.81
C ALA A 106 14.31 8.95 6.24
N LYS A 107 14.13 9.71 5.17
CA LYS A 107 15.13 10.57 4.55
C LYS A 107 14.64 12.00 4.52
N TYR A 108 15.53 12.94 4.81
CA TYR A 108 15.20 14.35 4.83
C TYR A 108 15.98 15.07 3.74
N PHE A 109 15.33 16.00 3.07
CA PHE A 109 15.90 16.71 1.94
C PHE A 109 15.68 18.21 2.09
N ASP A 110 16.68 19.00 1.74
CA ASP A 110 16.56 20.45 1.69
C ASP A 110 15.75 20.92 0.46
N SER A 111 15.55 22.24 0.36
CA SER A 111 14.83 22.84 -0.78
C SER A 111 15.53 22.68 -2.13
N SER A 112 16.82 22.30 -2.13
CA SER A 112 17.60 21.99 -3.33
C SER A 112 17.58 20.50 -3.71
N GLY A 113 16.95 19.65 -2.88
CA GLY A 113 16.91 18.19 -3.05
C GLY A 113 18.17 17.48 -2.55
N HIS A 114 19.02 18.15 -1.76
CA HIS A 114 20.16 17.51 -1.12
C HIS A 114 19.72 16.73 0.13
N GLU A 115 20.21 15.51 0.28
CA GLU A 115 19.91 14.68 1.45
C GLU A 115 20.62 15.24 2.70
N ILE A 116 19.84 15.62 3.70
CA ILE A 116 20.30 16.21 4.98
C ILE A 116 19.85 15.36 6.19
N THR A 117 19.59 14.07 5.98
CA THR A 117 19.07 13.13 6.99
C THR A 117 19.84 13.14 8.31
N ASP A 118 21.17 13.25 8.26
CA ASP A 118 22.03 13.19 9.46
C ASP A 118 21.72 14.33 10.47
N GLU A 119 21.27 15.49 10.00
CA GLU A 119 20.87 16.61 10.85
C GLU A 119 19.58 16.36 11.64
N PHE A 120 18.81 15.34 11.24
CA PHE A 120 17.51 15.00 11.82
C PHE A 120 17.55 13.76 12.71
N ILE A 121 18.57 12.91 12.59
CA ILE A 121 18.76 11.70 13.42
C ILE A 121 18.61 11.98 14.94
N PRO A 122 19.20 13.05 15.51
CA PRO A 122 19.09 13.32 16.94
C PRO A 122 17.68 13.66 17.43
N TYR A 123 16.79 14.09 16.52
CA TYR A 123 15.41 14.48 16.83
C TYR A 123 14.41 13.33 16.63
N LEU A 124 14.88 12.22 16.06
CA LEU A 124 14.05 11.05 15.79
C LEU A 124 14.05 10.11 16.98
N ALA A 125 12.85 9.66 17.34
CA ALA A 125 12.62 8.63 18.34
C ALA A 125 11.48 7.71 17.88
N LYS A 126 11.25 6.62 18.60
CA LYS A 126 10.09 5.73 18.34
C LYS A 126 8.78 6.51 18.27
N SER A 127 8.59 7.51 19.14
CA SER A 127 7.40 8.36 19.18
C SER A 127 7.20 9.25 17.95
N SER A 128 8.22 9.40 17.10
CA SER A 128 8.09 10.10 15.82
C SER A 128 7.31 9.28 14.79
N TRP A 129 7.18 7.97 15.00
CA TRP A 129 6.53 7.05 14.08
C TRP A 129 5.11 6.74 14.54
N THR A 130 4.16 6.93 13.64
CA THR A 130 2.73 6.65 13.85
C THR A 130 2.18 5.90 12.65
N CYS A 131 1.05 5.22 12.82
CA CYS A 131 0.37 4.62 11.69
C CYS A 131 -1.15 4.54 11.90
N TYR A 132 -1.87 4.64 10.80
CA TYR A 132 -3.31 4.46 10.78
C TYR A 132 -3.70 3.59 9.60
N VAL A 133 -4.87 2.97 9.69
CA VAL A 133 -5.49 2.25 8.58
C VAL A 133 -6.55 3.13 7.98
N LYS A 134 -6.56 3.23 6.66
CA LYS A 134 -7.67 3.82 5.91
C LYS A 134 -8.41 2.76 5.10
N ASN A 135 -9.73 2.89 5.05
CA ASN A 135 -10.58 2.13 4.15
C ASN A 135 -10.70 2.87 2.80
N ASN A 136 -10.79 2.12 1.70
CA ASN A 136 -10.92 2.66 0.35
C ASN A 136 -12.35 2.66 -0.18
N ARG A 137 -13.36 2.27 0.63
CA ARG A 137 -14.75 2.39 0.20
C ARG A 137 -15.07 3.88 -0.01
N HIS A 138 -15.69 4.19 -1.15
CA HIS A 138 -16.07 5.54 -1.60
C HIS A 138 -16.96 6.33 -0.60
N GLU A 139 -17.34 5.73 0.52
CA GLU A 139 -18.17 6.32 1.57
C GLU A 139 -17.31 6.51 2.82
N GLN A 140 -16.64 7.67 2.87
CA GLN A 140 -15.79 8.19 3.94
C GLN A 140 -14.53 7.36 4.28
N PRO A 141 -13.32 7.94 4.20
CA PRO A 141 -12.13 7.30 4.71
C PRO A 141 -12.20 7.28 6.24
N ASP A 142 -12.69 6.18 6.80
CA ASP A 142 -12.47 5.90 8.22
C ASP A 142 -10.97 5.68 8.41
N GLU A 143 -10.29 6.72 8.89
CA GLU A 143 -8.92 6.64 9.38
C GLU A 143 -8.95 6.13 10.82
N VAL A 144 -8.48 4.91 11.01
CA VAL A 144 -8.38 4.29 12.33
C VAL A 144 -6.92 4.31 12.76
N ASP A 145 -6.60 5.16 13.72
CA ASP A 145 -5.28 5.15 14.36
C ASP A 145 -5.08 3.80 15.07
N ILE A 146 -3.98 3.14 14.74
CA ILE A 146 -3.59 1.85 15.31
C ILE A 146 -2.15 1.89 15.84
N THR A 147 -1.57 3.08 16.00
CA THR A 147 -0.17 3.30 16.41
C THR A 147 0.18 2.52 17.67
N ASP A 148 -0.69 2.60 18.67
CA ASP A 148 -0.52 1.97 19.99
C ASP A 148 -1.26 0.63 20.13
N ASN A 149 -1.87 0.12 19.05
CA ASN A 149 -2.57 -1.15 19.07
C ASN A 149 -1.58 -2.32 18.89
N SER A 150 -1.06 -2.84 20.01
CA SER A 150 -0.10 -3.95 20.02
C SER A 150 -0.62 -5.26 19.44
N ASP A 151 -1.95 -5.42 19.35
CA ASP A 151 -2.58 -6.62 18.75
C ASP A 151 -2.57 -6.57 17.21
N LEU A 152 -2.37 -5.38 16.62
CA LEU A 152 -2.37 -5.17 15.18
C LEU A 152 -0.99 -4.79 14.62
N ILE A 153 -0.24 -3.94 15.32
CA ILE A 153 1.04 -3.41 14.86
C ILE A 153 2.13 -3.71 15.87
N THR A 154 3.24 -4.25 15.37
CA THR A 154 4.47 -4.38 16.12
C THR A 154 5.55 -3.51 15.52
N TRP A 155 6.05 -2.58 16.33
CA TRP A 155 7.20 -1.72 16.02
C TRP A 155 8.47 -2.33 16.60
N LEU A 156 9.54 -2.33 15.81
CA LEU A 156 10.87 -2.75 16.23
C LEU A 156 11.88 -1.64 15.89
N GLU A 157 12.39 -1.00 16.94
CA GLU A 157 13.43 0.02 16.84
C GLU A 157 14.71 -0.55 16.25
N GLN A 158 15.40 0.26 15.45
CA GLN A 158 16.70 -0.08 14.87
C GLN A 158 17.81 0.74 15.54
N ASN A 159 19.07 0.39 15.29
CA ASN A 159 20.21 1.16 15.81
C ASN A 159 20.23 2.60 15.28
N ASP A 160 19.72 2.81 14.05
CA ASP A 160 19.58 4.13 13.46
C ASP A 160 18.16 4.64 13.69
N ASN A 161 18.02 5.80 14.34
CA ASN A 161 16.71 6.35 14.73
C ASN A 161 15.83 6.74 13.52
N ASN A 162 16.42 6.94 12.35
CA ASN A 162 15.68 7.18 11.10
C ASN A 162 15.14 5.91 10.44
N LYS A 163 15.34 4.74 11.06
CA LYS A 163 14.87 3.46 10.57
C LYS A 163 13.96 2.81 11.59
N ILE A 164 12.85 2.25 11.10
CA ILE A 164 11.96 1.43 11.93
C ILE A 164 11.53 0.19 11.19
N LYS A 165 11.37 -0.91 11.92
CA LYS A 165 10.74 -2.12 11.40
C LYS A 165 9.30 -2.18 11.88
N ILE A 166 8.37 -2.45 10.96
CA ILE A 166 6.95 -2.60 11.25
C ILE A 166 6.47 -3.98 10.81
N LYS A 167 5.59 -4.59 11.60
CA LYS A 167 4.91 -5.84 11.26
C LYS A 167 3.41 -5.69 11.54
N PHE A 168 2.60 -6.21 10.62
CA PHE A 168 1.15 -6.29 10.76
C PHE A 168 0.74 -7.67 11.26
N ALA A 169 -0.20 -7.73 12.20
CA ALA A 169 -0.71 -8.97 12.77
C ALA A 169 -1.49 -9.82 11.75
N ASP A 170 -1.77 -11.07 12.10
CA ASP A 170 -2.62 -11.94 11.27
C ASP A 170 -4.11 -11.61 11.50
N ASN A 171 -4.53 -10.43 11.06
CA ASN A 171 -5.92 -10.00 11.11
C ASN A 171 -6.48 -9.78 9.70
N LYS A 172 -7.31 -10.73 9.26
CA LYS A 172 -7.91 -10.75 7.91
C LYS A 172 -8.94 -9.65 7.68
N GLU A 173 -9.48 -9.03 8.72
CA GLU A 173 -10.42 -7.89 8.59
C GLU A 173 -9.79 -6.65 7.96
N TYR A 174 -8.46 -6.61 7.91
CA TYR A 174 -7.67 -5.51 7.36
C TYR A 174 -7.14 -5.82 5.95
N LEU A 175 -7.41 -7.00 5.39
CA LEU A 175 -7.10 -7.28 3.99
C LEU A 175 -7.77 -6.24 3.10
N THR A 176 -7.09 -5.88 2.02
CA THR A 176 -7.52 -4.84 1.07
C THR A 176 -7.76 -3.47 1.72
N LYS A 177 -7.18 -3.20 2.90
CA LYS A 177 -7.06 -1.83 3.42
C LYS A 177 -5.65 -1.31 3.19
N ILE A 178 -5.47 -0.02 3.40
CA ILE A 178 -4.16 0.62 3.29
C ILE A 178 -3.67 0.97 4.69
N LEU A 179 -2.46 0.50 5.02
CA LEU A 179 -1.71 0.98 6.16
C LEU A 179 -0.94 2.24 5.74
N VAL A 180 -1.20 3.35 6.41
CA VAL A 180 -0.40 4.58 6.24
C VAL A 180 0.56 4.66 7.41
N VAL A 181 1.86 4.71 7.11
CA VAL A 181 2.91 4.94 8.10
C VAL A 181 3.41 6.37 7.96
N LYS A 182 3.52 7.06 9.08
CA LYS A 182 3.88 8.47 9.17
C LYS A 182 5.08 8.65 10.09
N CYS A 183 6.01 9.50 9.69
CA CYS A 183 7.11 9.97 10.52
C CYS A 183 6.98 11.49 10.67
N SER A 184 6.90 11.96 11.90
CA SER A 184 6.71 13.38 12.22
C SER A 184 7.77 13.83 13.22
N ILE A 185 8.38 14.97 12.92
CA ILE A 185 9.36 15.61 13.80
C ILE A 185 9.04 17.09 13.94
N ASN A 186 9.28 17.62 15.14
CA ASN A 186 9.22 19.07 15.38
C ASN A 186 10.64 19.59 15.60
N LYS A 187 11.12 20.42 14.67
CA LYS A 187 12.43 21.09 14.76
C LYS A 187 12.21 22.58 14.59
N ASP A 188 12.71 23.38 15.54
CA ASP A 188 12.62 24.85 15.50
C ASP A 188 11.18 25.38 15.30
N GLY A 189 10.20 24.67 15.86
CA GLY A 189 8.77 25.01 15.74
C GLY A 189 8.12 24.61 14.41
N ARG A 190 8.87 23.96 13.50
CA ARG A 190 8.36 23.42 12.23
C ARG A 190 8.09 21.93 12.36
N ASN A 191 6.90 21.51 11.95
CA ASN A 191 6.54 20.10 11.86
C ASN A 191 6.85 19.59 10.45
N ILE A 192 7.78 18.64 10.34
CA ILE A 192 8.14 17.98 9.07
C ILE A 192 7.55 16.58 9.11
N VAL A 193 6.86 16.17 8.03
CA VAL A 193 6.02 14.97 8.04
C VAL A 193 6.22 14.18 6.75
N GLY A 194 6.77 12.98 6.88
CA GLY A 194 6.82 12.00 5.78
C GLY A 194 5.76 10.93 5.94
N GLU A 195 5.13 10.52 4.83
CA GLU A 195 4.12 9.46 4.81
C GLU A 195 4.38 8.44 3.69
N ILE A 196 4.13 7.16 3.99
CA ILE A 196 4.12 6.07 3.01
C ILE A 196 2.89 5.19 3.20
N GLN A 197 2.38 4.68 2.09
CA GLN A 197 1.23 3.79 2.05
C GLN A 197 1.67 2.38 1.70
N LEU A 198 1.16 1.41 2.45
CA LEU A 198 1.39 -0.01 2.25
C LEU A 198 0.05 -0.71 2.14
N GLN A 199 -0.19 -1.38 1.00
CA GLN A 199 -1.36 -2.22 0.85
C GLN A 199 -1.25 -3.44 1.77
N ILE A 200 -2.29 -3.68 2.57
CA ILE A 200 -2.37 -4.85 3.44
C ILE A 200 -2.84 -6.04 2.60
N SER A 201 -1.98 -7.05 2.47
CA SER A 201 -2.23 -8.19 1.58
C SER A 201 -1.96 -9.55 2.25
N SER A 202 -2.56 -10.60 1.71
CA SER A 202 -2.29 -11.99 2.08
C SER A 202 -1.05 -12.55 1.37
N VAL A 203 -0.61 -11.89 0.29
CA VAL A 203 0.54 -12.23 -0.54
C VAL A 203 1.55 -11.07 -0.57
N LEU A 204 2.82 -11.39 -0.77
CA LEU A 204 3.89 -10.40 -0.97
C LEU A 204 4.03 -10.07 -2.44
#